data_AF-A0A453P468-F1
#
_entry.id   AF-A0A453P468-F1
#
_cell.length_a   1.000
_cell.length_b   1.000
_cell.length_c   1.000
_cell.angle_alpha   90.00
_cell.angle_beta   90.00
_cell.angle_gamma   90.00
#
_symmetry.space_group_name_H-M   'P 1'
#
loop_
_entity.id
_entity.type
_entity.pdbx_description
1 polymer ?
#
loop_
_entity_poly.entity_id
_entity_poly.type
_entity_poly.pdbx_seq_one_letter_code
_entity_poly.pdbx_strand_id
1 'polypeptide(L)'
;MEHVIGGKFKLGRKIGSGSFGELYLGVNIQSSEEVAIKLESVKSRHPQLHYESKLYMLLQGGMGIPHLKWFGVDGEYNVMVIDLLGPSLEDLFNYCNRKFTLKTVLLLADQMIARVEYMHSRGFLHRDIKPDNFLMGLGRKASQ
;
A
#
# COMPACT_ATOMS: atom_id res chain seq x y z
N MET A 1 -24.05 8.02 -8.96
CA MET A 1 -24.09 8.18 -7.49
C MET A 1 -22.68 8.01 -6.99
N GLU A 2 -22.25 8.86 -6.06
CA GLU A 2 -20.93 8.73 -5.43
C GLU A 2 -20.95 7.54 -4.50
N HIS A 3 -20.07 6.56 -4.72
CA HIS A 3 -20.01 5.36 -3.89
C HIS A 3 -19.11 5.63 -2.68
N VAL A 4 -19.65 5.44 -1.47
CA VAL A 4 -18.97 5.75 -0.20
C VAL A 4 -18.77 4.48 0.60
N ILE A 5 -17.51 4.05 0.71
CA ILE A 5 -17.08 2.87 1.46
C ILE A 5 -17.12 3.16 2.96
N GLY A 6 -17.77 2.27 3.72
CA GLY A 6 -17.82 2.33 5.18
C GLY A 6 -18.40 3.64 5.73
N GLY A 7 -19.19 4.36 4.93
CA GLY A 7 -19.74 5.68 5.26
C GLY A 7 -18.71 6.80 5.43
N LYS A 8 -17.43 6.57 5.08
CA LYS A 8 -16.31 7.50 5.37
C LYS A 8 -15.43 7.83 4.18
N PHE A 9 -15.29 6.90 3.22
CA PHE A 9 -14.32 7.03 2.14
C PHE A 9 -15.03 7.04 0.80
N LYS A 10 -14.98 8.17 0.10
CA LYS A 10 -15.51 8.28 -1.26
C LYS A 10 -14.56 7.57 -2.22
N LEU A 11 -15.09 6.61 -2.98
CA LEU A 11 -14.34 5.90 -4.01
C LEU A 11 -14.12 6.80 -5.23
N GLY A 12 -12.88 6.92 -5.68
CA GLY A 12 -12.47 7.73 -6.82
C GLY A 12 -12.06 6.89 -8.03
N ARG A 13 -11.09 7.39 -8.80
CA ARG A 13 -10.58 6.71 -10.00
C ARG A 13 -9.74 5.49 -9.65
N LYS A 14 -9.76 4.49 -10.53
CA LYS A 14 -8.81 3.37 -10.47
C LYS A 14 -7.38 3.89 -10.68
N ILE A 15 -6.45 3.45 -9.83
CA ILE A 15 -5.03 3.82 -9.88
C ILE A 15 -4.11 2.63 -10.11
N GLY A 16 -4.63 1.41 -9.98
CA GLY A 16 -3.87 0.20 -10.28
C GLY A 16 -4.72 -1.06 -10.25
N SER A 17 -4.09 -2.16 -10.62
CA SER A 17 -4.63 -3.51 -10.49
C SER A 17 -3.50 -4.44 -10.12
N GLY A 18 -3.70 -5.26 -9.11
CA GLY A 18 -2.76 -6.31 -8.71
C GLY A 18 -3.35 -7.69 -8.93
N SER A 19 -2.57 -8.72 -8.64
CA SER A 19 -2.98 -10.13 -8.75
C SER A 19 -4.20 -10.48 -7.88
N PHE A 20 -4.47 -9.69 -6.84
CA PHE A 20 -5.47 -9.98 -5.82
C PHE A 20 -6.65 -9.00 -5.82
N GLY A 21 -6.71 -8.11 -6.82
CA GLY A 21 -7.83 -7.18 -6.94
C GLY A 21 -7.45 -5.83 -7.55
N GLU A 22 -8.33 -4.87 -7.33
CA GLU A 22 -8.23 -3.54 -7.90
C GLU A 22 -7.83 -2.51 -6.85
N LEU A 23 -7.09 -1.48 -7.27
CA LEU A 23 -6.66 -0.39 -6.42
C LEU A 23 -7.23 0.94 -6.92
N TYR A 24 -7.87 1.69 -6.03
CA TYR A 24 -8.52 2.95 -6.31
C TYR A 24 -7.97 4.07 -5.42
N LEU A 25 -7.93 5.28 -5.96
CA LEU A 25 -7.83 6.48 -5.16
C LEU A 25 -9.15 6.68 -4.40
N GLY A 26 -9.08 6.99 -3.13
CA GLY A 26 -10.22 7.40 -2.33
C GLY A 26 -9.94 8.70 -1.58
N VAL A 27 -10.99 9.29 -1.03
CA VAL A 27 -10.88 10.48 -0.17
C VAL A 27 -11.73 10.27 1.08
N ASN A 28 -11.16 10.51 2.25
CA ASN A 28 -11.93 10.59 3.49
C ASN A 28 -12.80 11.84 3.46
N ILE A 29 -14.13 11.67 3.55
CA ILE A 29 -15.09 12.77 3.36
C ILE A 29 -15.07 13.81 4.49
N GLN A 30 -14.51 13.47 5.65
CA GLN A 30 -14.44 14.37 6.81
C GLN A 30 -13.12 15.15 6.84
N SER A 31 -12.00 14.48 6.58
CA SER A 31 -10.66 15.09 6.66
C SER A 31 -10.11 15.57 5.32
N SER A 32 -10.77 15.24 4.20
CA SER A 32 -10.27 15.42 2.83
C SER A 32 -8.93 14.71 2.57
N GLU A 33 -8.55 13.75 3.43
CA GLU A 33 -7.34 12.98 3.28
C GLU A 33 -7.46 12.00 2.10
N GLU A 34 -6.48 12.02 1.20
CA GLU A 34 -6.39 11.02 0.13
C GLU A 34 -5.90 9.66 0.66
N VAL A 35 -6.53 8.59 0.19
CA VAL A 35 -6.29 7.22 0.64
C VAL A 35 -6.20 6.27 -0.55
N ALA A 36 -5.58 5.11 -0.34
CA ALA A 36 -5.64 3.99 -1.29
C ALA A 36 -6.70 2.99 -0.83
N ILE A 37 -7.60 2.60 -1.74
CA ILE A 37 -8.69 1.64 -1.49
C ILE A 37 -8.44 0.39 -2.34
N LYS A 38 -8.14 -0.74 -1.69
CA LYS A 38 -7.95 -2.04 -2.33
C LYS A 38 -9.25 -2.84 -2.23
N LEU A 39 -9.72 -3.34 -3.36
CA LEU A 39 -10.94 -4.14 -3.49
C LEU A 39 -10.60 -5.54 -3.95
N GLU A 40 -11.05 -6.55 -3.20
CA GLU A 40 -10.95 -7.97 -3.54
C GLU A 40 -12.34 -8.57 -3.58
N SER A 41 -12.71 -9.28 -4.65
CA SER A 41 -14.03 -9.94 -4.70
C SER A 41 -14.14 -11.00 -3.60
N VAL A 42 -15.27 -11.03 -2.89
CA VAL A 42 -15.56 -12.09 -1.90
C VAL A 42 -15.65 -13.49 -2.54
N LYS A 43 -15.80 -13.56 -3.87
CA LYS A 43 -15.81 -14.81 -4.65
C LYS A 43 -14.41 -15.23 -5.12
N SER A 44 -13.35 -14.51 -4.73
CA SER A 44 -11.97 -14.86 -5.07
C SER A 44 -11.64 -16.28 -4.62
N ARG A 45 -10.95 -17.06 -5.47
CA ARG A 45 -10.52 -18.44 -5.14
C ARG A 45 -9.47 -18.47 -4.03
N HIS A 46 -8.69 -17.40 -3.92
CA HIS A 46 -7.60 -17.27 -2.95
C HIS A 46 -7.67 -15.88 -2.30
N PRO A 47 -8.63 -15.65 -1.38
CA PRO A 47 -8.76 -14.36 -0.72
C PRO A 47 -7.58 -14.11 0.22
N GLN A 48 -6.96 -12.94 0.12
CA GLN A 48 -5.77 -12.55 0.89
C GLN A 48 -5.96 -11.24 1.63
N LEU A 49 -6.91 -10.40 1.22
CA LEU A 49 -7.01 -9.03 1.71
C LEU A 49 -7.32 -8.94 3.22
N HIS A 50 -8.10 -9.88 3.75
CA HIS A 50 -8.38 -9.96 5.19
C HIS A 50 -7.15 -10.36 6.02
N TYR A 51 -6.29 -11.23 5.48
CA TYR A 51 -5.05 -11.59 6.15
C TYR A 51 -4.04 -10.44 6.07
N GLU A 52 -3.93 -9.82 4.90
CA GLU A 52 -3.08 -8.64 4.68
C GLU A 52 -3.45 -7.48 5.62
N SER A 53 -4.73 -7.19 5.82
CA SER A 53 -5.15 -6.13 6.76
C SER A 53 -4.73 -6.42 8.20
N LYS A 54 -4.79 -7.68 8.65
CA LYS A 54 -4.27 -8.07 9.98
C LYS A 54 -2.77 -7.87 10.10
N LEU A 55 -2.01 -8.16 9.04
CA LEU A 55 -0.56 -7.90 9.03
C LEU A 55 -0.26 -6.41 9.17
N TYR A 56 -0.93 -5.56 8.39
CA TYR A 56 -0.77 -4.11 8.52
C TYR A 56 -1.10 -3.64 9.93
N MET A 57 -2.19 -4.14 10.54
CA MET A 57 -2.55 -3.80 11.92
C MET A 57 -1.46 -4.18 12.94
N LEU A 58 -0.79 -5.32 12.77
CA LEU A 58 0.28 -5.80 13.67
C LEU A 58 1.62 -5.08 13.47
N LEU A 59 1.87 -4.60 12.26
CA LEU A 59 3.10 -3.92 11.84
C LEU A 59 3.00 -2.39 11.96
N GLN A 60 1.80 -1.83 12.07
CA GLN A 60 1.56 -0.39 12.18
C GLN A 60 2.34 0.23 13.34
N GLY A 61 2.83 1.45 13.14
CA GLY A 61 3.76 2.14 14.04
C GLY A 61 5.23 1.96 13.65
N GLY A 62 5.54 1.01 12.77
CA GLY A 62 6.85 0.89 12.14
C GLY A 62 7.10 1.97 11.08
N MET A 63 8.33 2.46 11.00
CA MET A 63 8.74 3.41 9.96
C MET A 63 8.56 2.77 8.56
N GLY A 64 7.97 3.52 7.64
CA GLY A 64 7.67 3.06 6.28
C GLY A 64 6.63 1.94 6.17
N ILE A 65 5.85 1.67 7.23
CA ILE A 65 4.68 0.80 7.16
C ILE A 65 3.41 1.64 6.96
N PRO A 66 2.67 1.45 5.86
CA PRO A 66 1.37 2.09 5.64
C PRO A 66 0.38 1.84 6.77
N HIS A 67 -0.39 2.87 7.15
CA HIS A 67 -1.42 2.73 8.16
C HIS A 67 -2.68 2.08 7.58
N LEU A 68 -3.23 1.11 8.30
CA LEU A 68 -4.56 0.58 8.04
C LEU A 68 -5.59 1.55 8.61
N LYS A 69 -6.36 2.20 7.73
CA LYS A 69 -7.41 3.16 8.11
C LYS A 69 -8.75 2.48 8.32
N TRP A 70 -9.06 1.47 7.50
CA TRP A 70 -10.30 0.71 7.60
C TRP A 70 -10.20 -0.62 6.86
N PHE A 71 -10.93 -1.62 7.34
CA PHE A 71 -11.18 -2.88 6.64
C PHE A 71 -12.62 -3.31 6.87
N GLY A 72 -13.28 -3.83 5.84
CA GLY A 72 -14.62 -4.38 5.95
C GLY A 72 -15.12 -5.00 4.65
N VAL A 73 -16.38 -5.42 4.66
CA VAL A 73 -17.07 -5.94 3.47
C VAL A 73 -18.04 -4.87 2.99
N ASP A 74 -18.00 -4.56 1.69
CA ASP A 74 -18.94 -3.66 1.03
C ASP A 74 -19.49 -4.36 -0.23
N GLY A 75 -20.78 -4.73 -0.18
CA GLY A 75 -21.41 -5.53 -1.23
C GLY A 75 -20.69 -6.86 -1.48
N GLU A 76 -20.20 -7.06 -2.71
CA GLU A 76 -19.47 -8.28 -3.12
C GLU A 76 -17.95 -8.16 -2.98
N TYR A 77 -17.44 -7.20 -2.21
CA TYR A 77 -16.02 -6.95 -2.06
C TYR A 77 -15.55 -6.93 -0.60
N ASN A 78 -14.44 -7.59 -0.32
CA ASN A 78 -13.57 -7.24 0.78
C ASN A 78 -12.85 -5.94 0.41
N VAL A 79 -12.78 -5.00 1.35
CA VAL A 79 -12.25 -3.66 1.11
C VAL A 79 -11.27 -3.29 2.20
N MET A 80 -10.09 -2.82 1.78
CA MET A 80 -9.04 -2.35 2.67
C MET A 80 -8.66 -0.92 2.28
N VAL A 81 -8.66 -0.01 3.26
CA VAL A 81 -8.28 1.38 3.10
C VAL A 81 -6.97 1.64 3.85
N ILE A 82 -5.96 2.13 3.14
CA ILE A 82 -4.64 2.43 3.69
C ILE A 82 -4.17 3.82 3.29
N ASP A 83 -3.05 4.27 3.86
CA ASP A 83 -2.32 5.45 3.38
C ASP A 83 -2.09 5.39 1.86
N LEU A 84 -2.37 6.48 1.15
CA LEU A 84 -1.96 6.62 -0.25
C LEU A 84 -0.44 6.80 -0.31
N LEU A 85 0.21 6.06 -1.21
CA LEU A 85 1.65 6.14 -1.47
C LEU A 85 1.90 6.66 -2.90
N GLY A 86 3.15 7.04 -3.15
CA GLY A 86 3.65 7.45 -4.45
C GLY A 86 4.06 6.26 -5.33
N PRO A 87 4.88 6.50 -6.36
CA PRO A 87 5.31 5.47 -7.30
C PRO A 87 6.15 4.38 -6.61
N SER A 88 6.10 3.17 -7.18
CA SER A 88 6.98 2.07 -6.78
C SER A 88 8.43 2.30 -7.23
N LEU A 89 9.37 1.52 -6.69
CA LEU A 89 10.73 1.53 -7.18
C LEU A 89 10.83 1.02 -8.62
N GLU A 90 9.95 0.12 -9.06
CA GLU A 90 9.90 -0.31 -10.47
C GLU A 90 9.47 0.85 -11.38
N ASP A 91 8.45 1.63 -10.98
CA ASP A 91 8.01 2.82 -11.73
C ASP A 91 9.14 3.84 -11.86
N LEU A 92 9.83 4.13 -10.75
CA LEU A 92 10.96 5.05 -10.72
C LEU A 92 12.16 4.52 -11.51
N PHE A 93 12.38 3.21 -11.48
CA PHE A 93 13.46 2.59 -12.23
C PHE A 93 13.21 2.73 -13.73
N ASN A 94 11.98 2.51 -14.19
CA ASN A 94 11.57 2.74 -15.57
C ASN A 94 11.67 4.22 -15.95
N TYR A 95 11.26 5.14 -15.07
CA TYR A 95 11.44 6.58 -15.27
C TYR A 95 12.92 6.97 -15.46
N CYS A 96 13.84 6.31 -14.75
CA CYS A 96 15.28 6.51 -14.87
C CYS A 96 15.94 5.68 -15.99
N ASN A 97 15.19 5.29 -17.04
CA ASN A 97 15.69 4.45 -18.14
C ASN A 97 16.35 3.15 -17.66
N ARG A 98 15.77 2.53 -16.62
CA ARG A 98 16.22 1.28 -16.02
C ARG A 98 17.66 1.32 -15.53
N LYS A 99 18.09 2.47 -15.00
CA LYS A 99 19.40 2.62 -14.37
C LYS A 99 19.36 3.64 -13.24
N PHE A 100 19.62 3.18 -12.03
CA PHE A 100 19.91 4.04 -10.90
C PHE A 100 21.41 4.31 -10.76
N THR A 101 21.74 5.47 -10.20
CA THR A 101 23.12 5.77 -9.79
C THR A 101 23.49 4.96 -8.55
N LEU A 102 24.79 4.73 -8.31
CA LEU A 102 25.24 4.07 -7.09
C LEU A 102 24.75 4.79 -5.82
N LYS A 103 24.78 6.14 -5.82
CA LYS A 103 24.25 6.95 -4.72
C LYS A 103 22.78 6.60 -4.41
N THR A 104 21.94 6.53 -5.44
CA THR A 104 20.52 6.17 -5.29
C THR A 104 20.36 4.76 -4.74
N VAL A 105 21.11 3.79 -5.27
CA VAL A 105 21.05 2.39 -4.80
C VAL A 105 21.42 2.29 -3.33
N LEU A 106 22.48 2.98 -2.88
CA LEU A 106 22.90 2.95 -1.47
C LEU A 106 21.87 3.59 -0.53
N LEU A 107 21.25 4.71 -0.94
CA LEU A 107 20.18 5.35 -0.16
C LEU A 107 18.93 4.47 -0.03
N LEU A 108 18.59 3.73 -1.10
CA LEU A 108 17.48 2.78 -1.08
C LEU A 108 17.83 1.55 -0.23
N ALA A 109 19.03 0.99 -0.38
CA ALA A 109 19.47 -0.20 0.34
C ALA A 109 19.42 0.01 1.86
N ASP A 110 19.91 1.13 2.36
CA ASP A 110 19.88 1.49 3.79
C ASP A 110 18.45 1.41 4.36
N GLN A 111 17.49 2.05 3.68
CA GLN A 111 16.09 2.06 4.12
C GLN A 111 15.42 0.69 3.95
N MET A 112 15.63 0.01 2.81
CA MET A 112 15.02 -1.30 2.53
C MET A 112 15.47 -2.36 3.55
N ILE A 113 16.75 -2.37 3.92
CA ILE A 113 17.27 -3.27 4.97
C ILE A 113 16.55 -3.01 6.29
N ALA A 114 16.41 -1.74 6.70
CA ALA A 114 15.70 -1.38 7.92
C ALA A 114 14.22 -1.80 7.90
N ARG A 115 13.53 -1.74 6.74
CA ARG A 115 12.13 -2.23 6.62
C ARG A 115 12.04 -3.75 6.81
N VAL A 116 12.95 -4.49 6.19
CA VAL A 116 13.00 -5.96 6.31
C VAL A 116 13.36 -6.38 7.73
N GLU A 117 14.36 -5.73 8.35
CA GLU A 117 14.73 -5.93 9.74
C GLU A 117 13.53 -5.70 10.68
N TYR A 118 12.79 -4.60 10.48
CA TYR A 118 11.58 -4.33 11.26
C TYR A 118 10.55 -5.46 11.14
N MET A 119 10.22 -5.93 9.93
CA MET A 119 9.28 -7.05 9.75
C MET A 119 9.78 -8.32 10.45
N HIS A 120 11.07 -8.62 10.34
CA HIS A 120 11.68 -9.78 10.99
C HIS A 120 11.64 -9.66 12.52
N SER A 121 11.87 -8.47 13.08
CA SER A 121 11.75 -8.21 14.53
C SER A 121 10.35 -8.45 15.08
N ARG A 122 9.33 -8.40 14.21
CA ARG A 122 7.92 -8.67 14.52
C ARG A 122 7.52 -10.12 14.25
N GLY A 123 8.46 -10.99 13.87
CA GLY A 123 8.23 -12.42 13.60
C GLY A 123 7.65 -12.71 12.21
N PHE A 124 7.73 -11.78 11.27
CA PHE A 124 7.17 -11.94 9.93
C PHE A 124 8.26 -11.95 8.86
N LEU A 125 8.09 -12.84 7.86
CA LEU A 125 8.87 -12.83 6.62
C LEU A 125 7.99 -12.26 5.50
N HIS A 126 8.51 -11.31 4.72
CA HIS A 126 7.77 -10.75 3.59
C HIS A 126 7.55 -11.77 2.47
N ARG A 127 8.59 -12.57 2.14
CA ARG A 127 8.59 -13.63 1.10
C ARG A 127 8.34 -13.20 -0.35
N ASP A 128 8.19 -11.91 -0.63
CA ASP A 128 7.97 -11.36 -1.99
C ASP A 128 8.68 -10.01 -2.12
N ILE A 129 9.98 -9.99 -1.83
CA ILE A 129 10.81 -8.77 -1.91
C ILE A 129 11.12 -8.51 -3.38
N LYS A 130 10.55 -7.44 -3.94
CA LYS A 130 10.76 -6.99 -5.32
C LYS A 130 10.49 -5.47 -5.45
N PRO A 131 11.00 -4.79 -6.49
CA PRO A 131 10.86 -3.34 -6.64
C PRO A 131 9.40 -2.83 -6.62
N ASP A 132 8.44 -3.60 -7.12
CA ASP A 132 7.01 -3.26 -7.12
C ASP A 132 6.42 -3.10 -5.71
N ASN A 133 7.01 -3.76 -4.70
CA ASN A 133 6.49 -3.78 -3.33
C ASN A 133 7.15 -2.72 -2.42
N PHE A 134 8.06 -1.90 -2.96
CA PHE A 134 8.62 -0.74 -2.26
C PHE A 134 8.13 0.52 -2.95
N LEU A 135 7.37 1.33 -2.23
CA LEU A 135 6.78 2.56 -2.74
C LEU A 135 7.30 3.76 -1.95
N MET A 136 7.49 4.88 -2.65
CA MET A 136 7.87 6.13 -2.00
C MET A 136 6.68 6.76 -1.29
N GLY A 137 6.92 7.48 -0.19
CA GLY A 137 5.87 8.29 0.44
C GLY A 137 5.49 9.53 -0.39
N LEU A 138 4.34 10.11 -0.06
CA LEU A 138 3.87 11.38 -0.65
C LEU A 138 4.19 12.57 0.27
N GLY A 139 4.49 13.72 -0.34
CA GLY A 139 4.71 14.99 0.36
C GLY A 139 5.72 14.86 1.50
N ARG A 140 5.30 15.17 2.74
CA ARG A 140 6.18 15.12 3.93
C ARG A 140 6.62 13.70 4.32
N LYS A 141 5.96 12.65 3.80
CA LYS A 141 6.34 11.25 4.02
C LYS A 141 7.33 10.73 2.97
N ALA A 142 7.76 11.54 1.99
CA ALA A 142 8.62 11.08 0.88
C ALA A 142 10.02 10.60 1.31
N SER A 143 10.48 11.01 2.48
CA SER A 143 11.78 10.62 3.07
C SER A 143 11.66 9.60 4.21
N GLN A 144 10.47 9.06 4.45
CA GLN A 144 10.19 8.07 5.49
C GLN A 144 10.14 6.65 4.94
#